data_AF-B3M9L0-F1
#
_entry.id   AF-B3M9L0-F1
#
_cell.length_a   1.000
_cell.length_b   1.000
_cell.length_c   1.000
_cell.angle_alpha   90.00
_cell.angle_beta   90.00
_cell.angle_gamma   90.00
#
_symmetry.space_group_name_H-M   'P 1'
#
loop_
_entity.id
_entity.type
_entity.pdbx_description
1 polymer ?
#
loop_
_entity_poly.entity_id
_entity_poly.type
_entity_poly.pdbx_seq_one_letter_code
_entity_poly.pdbx_strand_id
1 'polypeptide(L)'
;MTSPISAAVQRRRQLLCRVESLRGRVRQVLKCVINLHIEFLVLESDVAALLDEVREFNDDCEEMRRLDAMIEALRDYSGPTVCHEWPYPLIFKGTIDEAHVAQILNASDLELDPDLGLEKVSQRKDATHKRSRLLRVARRSHRKQTDRSNDLQSPD
;
A
#
# COMPACT_ATOMS: atom_id res chain seq x y z
N MET A 1 -51.60 44.62 -39.81
CA MET A 1 -51.20 45.77 -38.96
C MET A 1 -50.69 45.22 -37.65
N THR A 2 -49.38 45.11 -37.49
CA THR A 2 -48.74 44.58 -36.28
C THR A 2 -48.50 45.75 -35.31
N SER A 3 -49.24 45.78 -34.20
CA SER A 3 -49.05 46.80 -33.15
C SER A 3 -47.60 46.78 -32.66
N PRO A 4 -46.97 47.96 -32.42
CA PRO A 4 -45.64 48.00 -31.86
C PRO A 4 -45.72 47.40 -30.45
N ILE A 5 -45.05 46.26 -30.24
CA ILE A 5 -44.90 45.68 -28.92
C ILE A 5 -44.37 46.80 -28.01
N SER A 6 -45.17 47.19 -27.01
CA SER A 6 -44.86 48.31 -26.12
C SER A 6 -43.43 48.19 -25.61
N ALA A 7 -42.67 49.29 -25.65
CA ALA A 7 -41.26 49.33 -25.22
C ALA A 7 -41.05 48.79 -23.79
N ALA A 8 -42.09 48.76 -22.95
CA ALA A 8 -42.08 48.13 -21.65
C ALA A 8 -42.01 46.59 -21.72
N VAL A 9 -42.72 45.97 -22.66
CA VAL A 9 -42.72 44.51 -22.89
C VAL A 9 -41.36 44.05 -23.41
N GLN A 10 -40.74 44.81 -24.32
CA GLN A 10 -39.41 44.49 -24.84
C GLN A 10 -38.33 44.59 -23.75
N ARG A 11 -38.38 45.63 -22.89
CA ARG A 11 -37.51 45.75 -21.72
C ARG A 11 -37.67 44.60 -20.74
N ARG A 12 -38.90 44.17 -20.47
CA ARG A 12 -39.18 43.01 -19.61
C ARG A 12 -38.59 41.72 -20.17
N ARG A 13 -38.73 41.47 -21.48
CA ARG A 13 -38.14 40.29 -22.15
C ARG A 13 -36.61 40.29 -22.04
N GLN A 14 -35.96 41.43 -22.28
CA GLN A 14 -34.51 41.55 -22.14
C GLN A 14 -34.03 41.29 -20.71
N LEU A 15 -34.76 41.79 -19.71
CA LEU A 15 -34.45 41.54 -18.30
C LEU A 15 -34.56 40.04 -17.97
N LEU A 16 -35.62 39.37 -18.42
CA LEU A 16 -35.79 37.92 -18.21
C LEU A 16 -34.64 37.13 -18.84
N CYS A 17 -34.24 37.45 -20.08
CA CYS A 17 -33.09 36.81 -20.71
C CYS A 17 -31.79 37.01 -19.92
N ARG A 18 -31.56 38.21 -19.37
CA ARG A 18 -30.40 38.49 -18.51
C ARG A 18 -30.43 37.68 -17.21
N VAL A 19 -31.60 37.59 -16.57
CA VAL A 19 -31.78 36.80 -15.35
C VAL A 19 -31.54 35.31 -15.62
N GLU A 20 -32.04 34.78 -16.74
CA GLU A 20 -31.81 33.39 -17.14
C GLU A 20 -30.34 33.10 -17.44
N SER A 21 -29.66 34.01 -18.14
CA SER A 21 -28.21 33.92 -18.38
C SER A 21 -27.43 33.95 -17.07
N LEU A 22 -27.75 34.89 -16.17
CA LEU A 22 -27.13 34.97 -14.85
C LEU A 22 -27.35 33.68 -14.05
N ARG A 23 -28.57 33.13 -14.05
CA ARG A 23 -28.92 31.86 -13.41
C ARG A 23 -28.08 30.70 -13.96
N GLY A 24 -27.83 30.69 -15.27
CA GLY A 24 -26.93 29.73 -15.92
C GLY A 24 -25.50 29.82 -15.39
N ARG A 25 -24.92 31.05 -15.39
CA ARG A 25 -23.57 31.29 -14.89
C ARG A 25 -23.42 30.95 -13.41
N VAL A 26 -24.39 31.33 -12.57
CA VAL A 26 -24.38 30.99 -11.14
C VAL A 26 -24.37 29.48 -10.94
N ARG A 27 -25.17 28.73 -11.70
CA ARG A 27 -25.14 27.26 -11.63
C ARG A 27 -23.79 26.68 -12.07
N GLN A 28 -23.15 27.24 -13.08
CA GLN A 28 -21.83 26.81 -13.51
C GLN A 28 -20.77 27.08 -12.43
N VAL A 29 -20.80 28.27 -11.81
CA VAL A 29 -19.91 28.61 -10.69
C VAL A 29 -20.13 27.67 -9.53
N LEU A 30 -21.38 27.40 -9.14
CA LEU A 30 -21.69 26.44 -8.08
C LEU A 30 -21.14 25.04 -8.38
N LYS A 31 -21.30 24.56 -9.62
CA LYS A 31 -20.72 23.27 -10.04
C LYS A 31 -19.19 23.28 -9.93
N CYS A 32 -18.55 24.38 -10.33
CA CYS A 32 -17.11 24.53 -10.21
C CYS A 32 -16.65 24.52 -8.75
N VAL A 33 -17.33 25.24 -7.86
CA VAL A 33 -17.02 25.27 -6.42
C VAL A 33 -17.22 23.90 -5.78
N ILE A 34 -18.31 23.20 -6.11
CA ILE A 34 -18.55 21.84 -5.60
C ILE A 34 -17.44 20.90 -6.05
N ASN A 35 -17.09 20.91 -7.34
CA ASN A 35 -16.00 20.09 -7.85
C ASN A 35 -14.68 20.42 -7.15
N LEU A 36 -14.35 21.71 -7.02
CA LEU A 36 -13.13 22.14 -6.34
C LEU A 36 -13.10 21.67 -4.88
N HIS A 37 -14.24 21.74 -4.18
CA HIS A 37 -14.33 21.25 -2.79
C HIS A 37 -14.11 19.74 -2.71
N ILE A 38 -14.64 18.97 -3.66
CA ILE A 38 -14.37 17.52 -3.73
C ILE A 38 -12.87 17.26 -3.93
N GLU A 39 -12.21 17.98 -4.85
CA GLU A 39 -10.76 17.84 -5.06
C GLU A 39 -9.96 18.19 -3.80
N PHE A 40 -10.36 19.23 -3.07
CA PHE A 40 -9.73 19.56 -1.78
C PHE A 40 -9.89 18.44 -0.74
N LEU A 41 -11.09 17.84 -0.62
CA LEU A 41 -11.31 16.74 0.30
C LEU A 41 -10.47 15.50 -0.05
N VAL A 42 -10.31 15.21 -1.34
CA VAL A 42 -9.42 14.12 -1.80
C VAL A 42 -7.97 14.45 -1.41
N LEU A 43 -7.51 15.66 -1.68
CA LEU A 43 -6.15 16.08 -1.32
C LEU A 43 -5.91 16.03 0.20
N GLU A 44 -6.87 16.46 1.01
CA GLU A 44 -6.79 16.38 2.47
C GLU A 44 -6.65 14.92 2.94
N SER A 45 -7.41 14.00 2.34
CA SER A 45 -7.31 12.57 2.63
C SER A 45 -5.95 12.00 2.23
N ASP A 46 -5.43 12.38 1.06
CA ASP A 46 -4.12 11.90 0.57
C ASP A 46 -2.98 12.41 1.47
N VAL A 47 -3.05 13.66 1.92
CA VAL A 47 -2.08 14.23 2.86
C VAL A 47 -2.16 13.53 4.22
N ALA A 48 -3.36 13.22 4.72
CA ALA A 48 -3.51 12.47 5.96
C ALA A 48 -2.89 11.07 5.86
N ALA A 49 -3.13 10.34 4.76
CA ALA A 49 -2.51 9.05 4.52
C ALA A 49 -0.98 9.14 4.46
N LEU A 50 -0.44 10.15 3.77
CA LEU A 50 1.01 10.38 3.71
C LEU A 50 1.62 10.66 5.10
N LEU A 51 0.92 11.42 5.94
CA LEU A 51 1.37 11.67 7.32
C LEU A 51 1.40 10.39 8.16
N ASP A 52 0.42 9.50 7.98
CA ASP A 52 0.42 8.19 8.65
C ASP A 52 1.58 7.32 8.18
N GLU A 53 1.89 7.28 6.88
CA GLU A 53 3.05 6.56 6.33
C GLU A 53 4.37 7.10 6.87
N VAL A 54 4.52 8.43 6.95
CA VAL A 54 5.73 9.06 7.51
C VAL A 54 5.88 8.74 9.00
N ARG A 55 4.77 8.67 9.75
CA ARG A 55 4.80 8.26 11.16
C ARG A 55 5.25 6.82 11.32
N GLU A 56 4.69 5.89 10.54
CA GLU A 56 5.10 4.47 10.55
C GLU A 56 6.59 4.32 10.22
N PHE A 57 7.07 5.03 9.21
CA PHE A 57 8.49 5.03 8.86
C PHE A 57 9.38 5.60 9.98
N ASN A 58 8.92 6.63 10.70
CA ASN A 58 9.66 7.16 11.85
C ASN A 58 9.74 6.13 12.98
N ASP A 59 8.64 5.42 13.27
CA ASP A 59 8.61 4.37 14.29
C ASP A 59 9.60 3.24 13.94
N ASP A 60 9.67 2.83 12.67
CA ASP A 60 10.66 1.87 12.18
C ASP A 60 12.10 2.37 12.36
N CYS A 61 12.35 3.65 12.07
CA CYS A 61 13.67 4.27 12.28
C CYS A 61 14.06 4.31 13.76
N GLU A 62 13.11 4.56 14.66
CA GLU A 62 13.34 4.53 16.10
C GLU A 62 13.66 3.11 16.60
N GLU A 63 12.94 2.10 16.10
CA GLU A 63 13.24 0.70 16.41
C GLU A 63 14.62 0.28 15.89
N MET A 64 15.00 0.69 14.67
CA MET A 64 16.34 0.47 14.15
C MET A 64 17.42 1.07 15.07
N ARG A 65 17.24 2.33 15.50
CA ARG A 65 18.18 2.97 16.45
C ARG A 65 18.24 2.23 17.78
N ARG A 66 17.12 1.72 18.28
CA ARG A 66 17.06 0.91 19.52
C ARG A 66 17.87 -0.38 19.36
N LEU A 67 17.71 -1.06 18.22
CA LEU A 67 18.45 -2.27 17.91
C LEU A 67 19.96 -1.99 17.76
N ASP A 68 20.34 -0.91 17.07
CA ASP A 68 21.74 -0.50 16.95
C ASP A 68 22.36 -0.21 18.31
N ALA A 69 21.65 0.51 19.19
CA ALA A 69 22.10 0.78 20.55
C ALA A 69 22.27 -0.51 21.37
N MET A 70 21.36 -1.49 21.19
CA MET A 70 21.46 -2.79 21.85
C MET A 70 22.64 -3.61 21.31
N ILE A 71 22.87 -3.60 20.00
CA ILE A 71 24.02 -4.28 19.38
C ILE A 71 25.32 -3.67 19.89
N GLU A 72 25.43 -2.35 19.94
CA GLU A 72 26.62 -1.67 20.45
C GLU A 72 26.87 -2.01 21.93
N ALA A 73 25.81 -1.98 22.74
CA ALA A 73 25.91 -2.38 24.15
C ALA A 73 26.36 -3.83 24.33
N LEU A 74 25.92 -4.75 23.45
CA LEU A 74 26.35 -6.16 23.48
C LEU A 74 27.77 -6.35 22.94
N ARG A 75 28.24 -5.50 22.02
CA ARG A 75 29.59 -5.57 21.45
C ARG A 75 30.66 -5.29 22.49
N ASP A 76 30.41 -4.33 23.38
CA ASP A 76 31.32 -3.95 24.47
C ASP A 76 30.99 -4.68 25.80
N TYR A 77 30.06 -5.64 25.77
CA TYR A 77 29.66 -6.38 26.96
C TYR A 77 30.76 -7.38 27.39
N SER A 78 31.45 -7.05 28.47
CA SER A 78 32.43 -7.93 29.12
C SER A 78 31.88 -8.67 30.35
N GLY A 79 30.55 -8.66 30.54
CA GLY A 79 29.90 -9.34 31.66
C GLY A 79 29.70 -10.84 31.41
N PRO A 80 29.22 -11.61 32.41
CA PRO A 80 28.92 -13.02 32.23
C PRO A 80 27.78 -13.18 31.21
N THR A 81 28.03 -13.89 30.13
CA THR A 81 27.01 -14.31 29.18
C THR A 81 26.19 -15.42 29.86
N VAL A 82 24.92 -15.16 30.16
CA VAL A 82 24.02 -16.23 30.65
C VAL A 82 23.69 -17.11 29.46
N CYS A 83 24.46 -18.18 29.28
CA CYS A 83 24.07 -19.29 28.43
C CYS A 83 22.85 -19.93 29.09
N HIS A 84 21.64 -19.63 28.62
CA HIS A 84 20.50 -20.49 28.90
C HIS A 84 20.80 -21.82 28.23
N GLU A 85 21.27 -22.79 29.02
CA GLU A 85 21.24 -24.19 28.63
C GLU A 85 19.82 -24.48 28.15
N TRP A 86 19.68 -24.96 26.91
CA TRP A 86 18.38 -25.38 26.41
C TRP A 86 17.78 -26.36 27.44
N PRO A 87 16.53 -26.15 27.91
CA PRO A 87 15.96 -26.93 29.02
C PRO A 87 15.71 -28.41 28.68
N TYR A 88 16.08 -28.83 27.46
CA TYR A 88 16.01 -30.20 27.00
C TYR A 88 17.43 -30.71 26.77
N PRO A 89 17.84 -31.81 27.41
CA PRO A 89 19.07 -32.48 27.03
C PRO A 89 18.94 -32.89 25.57
N LEU A 90 19.89 -32.47 24.73
CA LEU A 90 20.08 -33.01 23.39
C LEU A 90 20.52 -34.47 23.53
N ILE A 91 19.55 -35.36 23.76
CA ILE A 91 19.78 -36.80 23.79
C ILE A 91 19.91 -37.26 22.35
N PHE A 92 21.13 -37.24 21.83
CA PHE A 92 21.46 -37.92 20.58
C PHE A 92 21.36 -39.43 20.82
N LYS A 93 20.24 -40.06 20.43
CA LYS A 93 20.03 -41.52 20.52
C LYS A 93 20.85 -42.33 19.50
N GLY A 94 22.03 -41.85 19.14
CA GLY A 94 22.96 -42.46 18.19
C GLY A 94 24.02 -41.47 17.74
N THR A 95 25.20 -41.96 17.34
CA THR A 95 26.20 -41.17 16.63
C THR A 95 25.59 -40.74 15.30
N ILE A 96 25.25 -39.46 15.17
CA ILE A 96 24.91 -38.91 13.87
C ILE A 96 26.23 -38.77 13.10
N ASP A 97 26.41 -39.62 12.10
CA ASP A 97 27.48 -39.47 11.11
C ASP A 97 27.35 -38.08 10.46
N GLU A 98 28.48 -37.41 10.24
CA GLU A 98 28.56 -36.10 9.57
C GLU A 98 27.84 -36.13 8.20
N ALA A 99 27.84 -37.28 7.53
CA ALA A 99 27.08 -37.50 6.29
C ALA A 99 25.54 -37.44 6.50
N HIS A 100 25.04 -37.88 7.65
CA HIS A 100 23.62 -37.80 8.00
C HIS A 100 23.18 -36.36 8.31
N VAL A 101 24.04 -35.57 8.98
CA VAL A 101 23.79 -34.13 9.20
C VAL A 101 23.73 -33.40 7.87
N ALA A 102 24.68 -33.67 6.98
CA ALA A 102 24.71 -33.07 5.65
C ALA A 102 23.47 -33.45 4.81
N GLN A 103 22.99 -34.71 4.87
CA GLN A 103 21.77 -35.13 4.19
C GLN A 103 20.52 -34.40 4.71
N ILE A 104 20.37 -34.26 6.03
CA ILE A 104 19.20 -33.56 6.61
C ILE A 104 19.18 -32.09 6.20
N LEU A 105 20.33 -31.42 6.21
CA LEU A 105 20.45 -30.02 5.81
C LEU A 105 20.23 -29.83 4.31
N ASN A 106 20.70 -30.75 3.47
CA ASN A 106 20.54 -30.68 2.01
C ASN A 106 19.19 -31.21 1.50
N ALA A 107 18.47 -32.03 2.28
CA ALA A 107 17.14 -32.54 1.91
C ALA A 107 16.04 -31.48 2.02
N SER A 108 16.32 -30.32 2.63
CA SER A 108 15.37 -29.21 2.70
C SER A 108 15.14 -28.52 1.34
N ASP A 109 15.97 -28.82 0.33
CA ASP A 109 15.91 -28.24 -1.02
C ASP A 109 15.40 -29.20 -2.11
N LEU A 110 14.96 -30.42 -1.77
CA LEU A 110 14.36 -31.37 -2.73
C LEU A 110 13.07 -31.96 -2.18
N GLU A 111 11.98 -31.76 -2.93
CA GLU A 111 10.63 -32.27 -2.62
C GLU A 111 10.65 -33.76 -2.27
N LEU A 112 10.17 -34.09 -1.07
CA LEU A 112 10.11 -35.45 -0.56
C LEU A 112 8.93 -36.22 -1.18
N ASP A 113 9.27 -37.30 -1.88
CA ASP A 113 8.36 -38.42 -2.20
C ASP A 113 7.69 -38.97 -0.91
N PRO A 114 6.42 -39.39 -0.95
CA PRO A 114 5.61 -39.57 0.25
C PRO A 114 5.70 -40.96 0.92
N ASP A 115 6.73 -41.76 0.65
CA ASP A 115 6.72 -43.19 1.06
C ASP A 115 7.64 -43.56 2.24
N LEU A 116 8.11 -42.57 3.02
CA LEU A 116 8.73 -42.84 4.32
C LEU A 116 7.80 -42.42 5.45
N GLY A 117 7.11 -43.43 5.98
CA GLY A 117 6.16 -43.32 7.08
C GLY A 117 6.74 -42.59 8.30
N LEU A 118 6.34 -41.32 8.43
CA LEU A 118 6.36 -40.58 9.68
C LEU A 118 4.94 -40.59 10.24
N GLU A 119 4.78 -41.35 11.33
CA GLU A 119 3.54 -41.38 12.09
C GLU A 119 3.12 -39.96 12.49
N LYS A 120 1.86 -39.65 12.18
CA LYS A 120 1.18 -38.42 12.58
C LYS A 120 1.00 -38.41 14.10
N VAL A 121 1.85 -37.68 14.81
CA VAL A 121 1.51 -37.20 16.15
C VAL A 121 0.79 -35.86 16.03
N SER A 122 -0.53 -35.97 16.05
CA SER A 122 -1.44 -34.88 16.35
C SER A 122 -1.22 -34.42 17.79
N GLN A 123 -0.91 -33.13 18.02
CA GLN A 123 -1.73 -32.27 18.88
C GLN A 123 -1.24 -30.80 18.97
N ARG A 124 -2.25 -29.93 18.86
CA ARG A 124 -2.48 -28.62 19.49
C ARG A 124 -1.72 -27.38 19.00
N LYS A 125 -2.53 -26.57 18.30
CA LYS A 125 -2.47 -25.11 18.16
C LYS A 125 -2.13 -24.44 19.49
N ASP A 126 -1.13 -23.57 19.47
CA ASP A 126 -1.27 -22.14 19.78
C ASP A 126 0.09 -21.45 19.71
N ALA A 127 0.31 -20.65 18.66
CA ALA A 127 1.15 -19.46 18.64
C ALA A 127 1.12 -18.91 17.21
N THR A 128 0.35 -17.84 17.01
CA THR A 128 0.34 -17.03 15.79
C THR A 128 1.69 -16.35 15.60
N HIS A 129 2.66 -17.04 15.01
CA HIS A 129 3.76 -16.39 14.33
C HIS A 129 3.26 -15.87 12.98
N LYS A 130 2.89 -14.59 12.94
CA LYS A 130 2.68 -13.85 11.69
C LYS A 130 4.02 -13.75 10.97
N ARG A 131 4.30 -14.77 10.16
CA ARG A 131 5.37 -14.79 9.17
C ARG A 131 5.12 -13.61 8.22
N SER A 132 5.98 -12.59 8.30
CA SER A 132 5.95 -11.44 7.40
C SER A 132 6.08 -11.95 5.96
N ARG A 133 4.95 -11.96 5.24
CA ARG A 133 4.93 -12.20 3.81
C ARG A 133 5.30 -10.87 3.16
N LEU A 134 6.55 -10.74 2.75
CA LEU A 134 6.98 -9.75 1.78
C LEU A 134 6.17 -9.95 0.49
N LEU A 135 5.03 -9.27 0.40
CA LEU A 135 4.26 -9.16 -0.82
C LEU A 135 5.06 -8.29 -1.78
N ARG A 136 5.77 -8.93 -2.72
CA ARG A 136 6.21 -8.26 -3.94
C ARG A 136 4.97 -7.74 -4.66
N VAL A 137 4.67 -6.46 -4.50
CA VAL A 137 3.71 -5.77 -5.35
C VAL A 137 4.33 -5.69 -6.74
N ALA A 138 3.90 -6.60 -7.61
CA ALA A 138 4.13 -6.50 -9.04
C ALA A 138 3.46 -5.20 -9.52
N ARG A 139 4.28 -4.23 -9.96
CA ARG A 139 3.84 -3.03 -10.67
C ARG A 139 3.04 -3.45 -11.92
N ARG A 140 1.71 -3.54 -11.79
CA ARG A 140 0.81 -3.64 -12.94
C ARG A 140 0.79 -2.29 -13.64
N SER A 141 1.63 -2.16 -14.66
CA SER A 141 1.54 -1.12 -15.68
C SER A 141 0.23 -1.31 -16.45
N HIS A 142 -0.78 -0.51 -16.10
CA HIS A 142 -1.96 -0.29 -16.94
C HIS A 142 -1.71 0.93 -17.83
N ARG A 143 -0.89 0.76 -18.88
CA ARG A 143 -1.02 1.59 -20.09
C ARG A 143 -2.11 0.97 -20.96
N LYS A 144 -3.35 1.39 -20.73
CA LYS A 144 -4.46 1.10 -21.63
C LYS A 144 -4.34 2.05 -22.81
N GLN A 145 -4.01 1.44 -23.94
CA GLN A 145 -4.09 1.97 -25.29
C GLN A 145 -5.52 2.49 -25.56
N THR A 146 -5.64 3.77 -25.92
CA THR A 146 -6.74 4.25 -26.76
C THR A 146 -6.15 5.05 -27.91
N ASP A 147 -6.35 4.44 -29.07
CA ASP A 147 -6.09 4.83 -30.44
C ASP A 147 -7.00 5.99 -30.87
N ARG A 148 -6.46 6.94 -31.65
CA ARG A 148 -7.07 7.62 -32.82
C ARG A 148 -6.34 8.92 -33.21
N SER A 149 -5.55 8.78 -34.26
CA SER A 149 -5.57 9.57 -35.51
C SER A 149 -5.89 11.07 -35.44
N ASN A 150 -4.89 11.92 -35.69
CA ASN A 150 -4.78 12.77 -36.90
C ASN A 150 -3.72 13.87 -36.72
N ASP A 151 -3.22 14.34 -37.87
CA ASP A 151 -2.47 15.59 -38.07
C ASP A 151 -0.95 15.54 -37.91
N LEU A 152 -0.28 14.98 -38.93
CA LEU A 152 0.99 15.53 -39.42
C LEU A 152 0.97 15.53 -40.96
N GLN A 153 0.37 16.58 -41.50
CA GLN A 153 0.67 17.07 -42.85
C GLN A 153 1.45 18.37 -42.64
N SER A 154 2.77 18.29 -42.78
CA SER A 154 3.65 19.46 -42.86
C SER A 154 4.13 19.57 -44.31
N PRO A 155 4.17 20.79 -44.89
CA PRO A 155 4.52 20.98 -46.28
C PRO A 155 6.03 20.95 -46.45
N ASP A 156 6.48 20.35 -47.55
CA ASP A 156 7.55 20.83 -48.44
C ASP A 156 7.29 20.25 -49.83
#